data_AF-A0A950CWB1-F1
#
_entry.id   AF-A0A950CWB1-F1
#
_cell.length_a   1.000
_cell.length_b   1.000
_cell.length_c   1.000
_cell.angle_alpha   90.00
_cell.angle_beta   90.00
_cell.angle_gamma   90.00
#
_symmetry.space_group_name_H-M   'P 1'
#
loop_
_entity.id
_entity.type
_entity.pdbx_description
1 polymer ?
#
loop_
_entity_poly.entity_id
_entity_poly.type
_entity_poly.pdbx_seq_one_letter_code
_entity_poly.pdbx_strand_id
1 'polypeptide(L)'
;MGTRTMAQEFELRYALPSTDETLERLVAMTNQTNLVALDKTLAAIRRANSSYAAAAARVGSIGERIVRAAHEVGMTLPPHQRAV
;
A
#
# COMPACT_ATOMS: atom_id res chain seq x y z
N MET A 1 -28.00 -32.14 2.90
CA MET A 1 -26.56 -31.97 3.17
C MET A 1 -25.95 -31.17 2.01
N GLY A 2 -25.93 -29.84 2.06
CA GLY A 2 -25.43 -29.02 0.93
C GLY A 2 -25.36 -27.51 1.18
N THR A 3 -26.05 -27.02 2.22
CA THR A 3 -26.04 -25.60 2.61
C THR A 3 -24.81 -25.20 3.44
N ARG A 4 -24.19 -26.15 4.16
CA ARG A 4 -22.97 -25.91 4.97
C ARG A 4 -21.73 -25.64 4.10
N THR A 5 -21.60 -26.34 2.97
CA THR A 5 -20.47 -26.20 2.06
C THR A 5 -20.52 -24.87 1.29
N MET A 6 -21.70 -24.46 0.83
CA MET A 6 -21.92 -23.16 0.15
C MET A 6 -21.68 -21.97 1.07
N ALA A 7 -22.06 -22.07 2.35
CA ALA A 7 -21.81 -21.02 3.34
C ALA A 7 -20.30 -20.86 3.63
N GLN A 8 -19.55 -21.97 3.74
CA GLN A 8 -18.11 -21.94 3.95
C GLN A 8 -17.34 -21.40 2.73
N GLU A 9 -17.74 -21.76 1.51
CA GLU A 9 -17.14 -21.21 0.29
C GLU A 9 -17.41 -19.70 0.15
N PHE A 10 -18.59 -19.24 0.57
CA PHE A 10 -18.92 -17.81 0.59
C PHE A 10 -18.08 -17.07 1.65
N GLU A 11 -18.01 -17.59 2.87
CA GLU A 11 -17.16 -17.01 3.94
C GLU A 11 -15.68 -16.95 3.56
N LEU A 12 -15.16 -17.96 2.84
CA LEU A 12 -13.79 -17.95 2.34
C LEU A 12 -13.57 -16.93 1.20
N ARG A 13 -14.55 -16.72 0.32
CA ARG A 13 -14.45 -15.75 -0.78
C ARG A 13 -14.58 -14.29 -0.33
N TYR A 14 -15.27 -14.06 0.78
CA TYR A 14 -15.54 -12.72 1.32
C TYR A 14 -14.90 -12.50 2.70
N ALA A 15 -13.93 -13.34 3.08
CA ALA A 15 -13.10 -13.10 4.24
C ALA A 15 -12.45 -11.72 4.10
N LEU A 16 -12.48 -10.94 5.19
CA LEU A 16 -11.77 -9.68 5.22
C LEU A 16 -10.29 -9.95 4.96
N PRO A 17 -9.61 -9.13 4.14
CA PRO A 17 -8.18 -9.28 3.94
C PRO A 17 -7.48 -9.13 5.29
N SER A 18 -6.50 -9.98 5.52
CA SER A 18 -5.76 -9.95 6.78
C SER A 18 -5.04 -8.61 6.95
N THR A 19 -4.65 -8.29 8.17
CA THR A 19 -3.87 -7.07 8.41
C THR A 19 -2.54 -7.09 7.64
N ASP A 20 -1.88 -8.24 7.54
CA ASP A 20 -0.66 -8.39 6.72
C ASP A 20 -0.94 -8.11 5.23
N GLU A 21 -2.00 -8.69 4.67
CA GLU A 21 -2.40 -8.45 3.28
C GLU A 21 -2.73 -6.96 3.04
N THR A 22 -3.37 -6.31 4.01
CA THR A 22 -3.71 -4.89 3.93
C THR A 22 -2.46 -4.01 3.96
N LEU A 23 -1.49 -4.31 4.84
CA LEU A 23 -0.23 -3.59 4.92
C LEU A 23 0.62 -3.79 3.66
N GLU A 24 0.69 -5.01 3.13
CA GLU A 24 1.37 -5.30 1.86
C GLU A 24 0.77 -4.53 0.69
N ARG A 25 -0.57 -4.52 0.59
CA ARG A 25 -1.28 -3.73 -0.43
C ARG A 25 -1.00 -2.23 -0.27
N LEU A 26 -0.97 -1.71 0.96
CA LEU A 26 -0.63 -0.30 1.22
C LEU A 26 0.79 0.03 0.77
N VAL A 27 1.77 -0.84 1.06
CA VAL A 27 3.16 -0.68 0.62
C VAL A 27 3.23 -0.71 -0.91
N ALA A 28 2.54 -1.65 -1.57
CA ALA A 28 2.50 -1.74 -3.03
C ALA A 28 1.92 -0.48 -3.68
N MET A 29 0.77 0.01 -3.19
CA MET A 29 0.16 1.26 -3.68
C MET A 29 1.06 2.47 -3.47
N THR A 30 1.75 2.53 -2.34
CA THR A 30 2.67 3.63 -2.01
C THR A 30 3.89 3.60 -2.94
N ASN A 31 4.45 2.43 -3.18
CA ASN A 31 5.55 2.25 -4.14
C ASN A 31 5.14 2.64 -5.56
N GLN A 32 3.96 2.24 -6.01
CA GLN A 32 3.43 2.65 -7.32
C GLN A 32 3.24 4.17 -7.40
N THR A 33 2.72 4.80 -6.35
CA THR A 33 2.57 6.26 -6.26
C THR A 33 3.93 6.95 -6.35
N ASN A 34 4.95 6.43 -5.66
CA ASN A 34 6.31 6.96 -5.71
C ASN A 34 6.92 6.84 -7.11
N LEU A 35 6.73 5.72 -7.80
CA LEU A 35 7.22 5.55 -9.18
C LEU A 35 6.59 6.57 -10.14
N VAL A 36 5.28 6.79 -10.04
CA VAL A 36 4.59 7.82 -10.85
C VAL A 36 5.08 9.23 -10.50
N ALA A 37 5.33 9.51 -9.22
CA ALA A 37 5.90 10.79 -8.80
C ALA A 37 7.31 11.00 -9.37
N LEU A 38 8.16 9.98 -9.36
CA LEU A 38 9.50 10.02 -9.95
C LEU A 38 9.45 10.28 -11.46
N ASP A 39 8.59 9.58 -12.20
CA ASP A 39 8.41 9.80 -13.64
C ASP A 39 7.96 11.24 -13.95
N LYS A 40 6.98 11.75 -13.19
CA LYS A 40 6.55 13.16 -13.30
C LYS A 40 7.65 14.15 -12.94
N THR A 41 8.49 13.84 -11.95
CA THR A 41 9.64 14.67 -11.57
C THR A 41 10.64 14.75 -12.73
N LEU A 42 10.99 13.61 -13.32
CA LEU A 42 11.91 13.54 -14.45
C LEU A 42 11.35 14.30 -15.66
N ALA A 43 10.07 14.11 -15.98
CA ALA A 43 9.40 14.85 -17.04
C ALA A 43 9.40 16.37 -16.78
N ALA A 44 9.19 16.80 -15.54
CA ALA A 44 9.21 18.21 -15.15
C ALA A 44 10.62 18.83 -15.25
N ILE A 45 11.66 18.11 -14.80
CA ILE A 45 13.07 18.53 -14.93
C ILE A 45 13.43 18.71 -16.41
N ARG A 46 13.06 17.76 -17.28
CA ARG A 46 13.30 17.86 -18.74
C ARG A 46 12.62 19.09 -19.38
N ARG A 47 11.54 19.59 -18.77
CA ARG A 47 10.79 20.77 -19.23
C ARG A 47 11.19 22.06 -18.50
N ALA A 48 12.26 22.04 -17.69
CA ALA A 48 12.68 23.14 -16.82
C ALA A 48 11.58 23.65 -15.86
N ASN A 49 10.63 22.78 -15.48
CA ASN A 49 9.51 23.13 -14.61
C ASN A 49 9.81 22.72 -13.15
N SER A 50 10.60 23.55 -12.46
CA SER A 50 11.16 23.28 -11.13
C SER A 50 10.10 23.11 -10.03
N SER A 51 8.93 23.75 -10.16
CA SER A 51 7.84 23.65 -9.19
C SER A 51 7.20 22.26 -9.16
N TYR A 52 7.04 21.63 -10.33
CA TYR A 52 6.53 20.25 -10.46
C TYR A 52 7.54 19.23 -9.92
N ALA A 53 8.83 19.44 -10.17
CA ALA A 53 9.89 18.59 -9.62
C ALA A 53 9.88 18.62 -8.07
N ALA A 54 9.74 19.81 -7.47
CA ALA A 54 9.65 19.95 -6.01
C ALA A 54 8.37 19.36 -5.40
N ALA A 55 7.23 19.44 -6.10
CA ALA A 55 5.99 18.80 -5.67
C ALA A 55 6.11 17.28 -5.67
N ALA A 56 6.69 16.70 -6.71
CA ALA A 56 6.80 15.26 -6.84
C ALA A 56 7.90 14.65 -5.93
N ALA A 57 8.99 15.37 -5.65
CA ALA A 57 9.94 14.99 -4.61
C ALA A 57 9.31 14.91 -3.21
N ARG A 58 8.39 15.84 -2.89
CA ARG A 58 7.62 15.80 -1.62
C ARG A 58 6.69 14.59 -1.55
N VAL A 59 6.06 14.21 -2.65
CA VAL A 59 5.25 12.98 -2.72
C VAL A 59 6.10 11.75 -2.43
N GLY A 60 7.30 11.64 -3.03
CA GLY A 60 8.24 10.55 -2.74
C GLY A 60 8.61 10.45 -1.26
N SER A 61 8.97 11.58 -0.63
CA SER A 61 9.28 11.63 0.80
C SER A 61 8.10 11.23 1.70
N ILE A 62 6.87 11.61 1.34
CA ILE A 62 5.67 11.17 2.06
C ILE A 62 5.46 9.66 1.89
N GLY A 63 5.65 9.13 0.69
CA GLY A 63 5.52 7.69 0.44
C GLY A 63 6.53 6.87 1.27
N GLU A 64 7.78 7.30 1.36
CA GLU A 64 8.77 6.65 2.24
C GLU A 64 8.34 6.61 3.71
N ARG A 65 7.75 7.70 4.21
CA ARG A 65 7.22 7.76 5.57
C ARG A 65 6.04 6.81 5.77
N ILE A 66 5.17 6.67 4.78
CA ILE A 66 4.03 5.73 4.82
C ILE A 66 4.52 4.28 4.84
N VAL A 67 5.49 3.91 3.99
CA VAL A 67 6.06 2.56 3.98
C VAL A 67 6.69 2.22 5.33
N ARG A 68 7.44 3.17 5.92
CA ARG A 68 8.02 2.99 7.25
C ARG A 68 6.95 2.79 8.33
N ALA A 69 5.91 3.62 8.33
CA ALA A 69 4.81 3.49 9.28
C ALA A 69 4.07 2.15 9.12
N ALA A 70 3.82 1.71 7.88
CA ALA A 70 3.20 0.41 7.61
C ALA A 70 4.06 -0.75 8.16
N HIS A 71 5.37 -0.68 7.99
CA HIS A 71 6.31 -1.67 8.53
C HIS A 71 6.33 -1.66 10.08
N GLU A 72 6.36 -0.48 10.70
CA GLU A 72 6.30 -0.34 12.17
C GLU A 72 5.00 -0.95 12.72
N VAL A 73 3.86 -0.68 12.09
CA VAL A 73 2.56 -1.27 12.46
C VAL A 73 2.62 -2.80 12.38
N GLY A 74 3.12 -3.37 11.28
CA GLY A 74 3.25 -4.82 11.12
C GLY A 74 4.14 -5.48 12.19
N MET A 75 5.18 -4.80 12.66
CA MET A 75 6.06 -5.30 13.72
C MET A 75 5.44 -5.20 15.12
N THR A 76 4.53 -4.23 15.36
CA THR A 76 3.87 -4.04 16.66
C THR A 76 2.66 -4.93 16.89
N LEU A 77 2.05 -5.46 15.82
CA LEU A 77 0.87 -6.29 15.93
C LEU A 77 1.22 -7.73 16.36
N PRO A 78 0.56 -8.27 17.41
CA PRO A 78 0.65 -9.68 17.75
C PRO A 78 0.31 -10.58 16.55
N PRO A 79 0.96 -11.74 16.37
CA PRO A 79 0.73 -12.62 15.21
C PRO A 79 -0.74 -13.00 14.99
N HIS A 80 -1.51 -13.18 16.06
CA HIS A 80 -2.93 -13.52 16.01
C HIS A 80 -3.84 -12.37 15.55
N GLN A 81 -3.33 -11.13 15.51
CA GLN A 81 -4.05 -9.97 14.95
C GLN A 81 -3.64 -9.69 13.50
N ARG A 82 -2.52 -10.28 13.05
CA ARG A 82 -1.99 -10.13 11.69
C ARG A 82 -2.62 -11.08 10.68
N ALA A 83 -2.93 -12.30 11.11
CA ALA A 83 -3.44 -13.39 10.27
C ALA A 83 -4.98 -13.50 10.19
N VAL A 84 -5.71 -12.61 10.86
CA VAL A 84 -7.19 -12.57 10.91
C VAL A 84 -7.72 -11.56 9.91
#